data_AF-W6JVP4-F1
#
_entry.id   AF-W6JVP4-F1
#
_cell.length_a   1.000
_cell.length_b   1.000
_cell.length_c   1.000
_cell.angle_alpha   90.00
_cell.angle_beta   90.00
_cell.angle_gamma   90.00
#
_symmetry.space_group_name_H-M   'P 1'
#
loop_
_entity.id
_entity.type
_entity.pdbx_description
1 polymer ?
#
loop_
_entity_poly.entity_id
_entity_poly.type
_entity_poly.pdbx_seq_one_letter_code
_entity_poly.pdbx_strand_id
1 'polypeptide(L)'
;MGRASRRKKNNRSDDDQVSRSVAEQLLRDAGPLIADQERKGPLTIEALQAVLDEAAERYNMELYSVEGAQRTRCIRLLADLCSSFGDRAGFSHFYDQIDPDSADGLTPAALMSIAASNLDRWLGPDGREVPDHVWESFDKLWSTNVDEKDRPAGDAVIAHAREGSLVPNLSPLHHPAGGGEDLLLTILAVTGLLSAVWSASTNEYHNELLLRVMR
;
A
#
# COMPACT_ATOMS: atom_id res chain seq x y z
N MET A 1 41.25 26.59 -35.27
CA MET A 1 40.07 25.75 -34.98
C MET A 1 40.56 24.65 -34.03
N GLY A 2 40.11 24.43 -32.80
CA GLY A 2 38.89 24.79 -32.09
C GLY A 2 38.56 23.58 -31.20
N ARG A 3 38.85 23.70 -29.90
CA ARG A 3 38.80 22.66 -28.85
C ARG A 3 37.47 21.90 -28.76
N ALA A 4 37.51 20.64 -28.31
CA ALA A 4 36.63 20.14 -27.24
C ALA A 4 37.15 18.82 -26.63
N SER A 5 37.98 18.94 -25.60
CA SER A 5 38.11 17.94 -24.54
C SER A 5 36.85 18.04 -23.66
N ARG A 6 36.07 16.97 -23.55
CA ARG A 6 34.94 16.87 -22.60
C ARG A 6 35.17 15.75 -21.60
N ARG A 7 35.65 16.19 -20.43
CA ARG A 7 35.49 15.66 -19.06
C ARG A 7 34.65 14.38 -18.92
N LYS A 8 35.30 13.30 -18.46
CA LYS A 8 34.71 12.40 -17.44
C LYS A 8 34.60 13.20 -16.13
N LYS A 9 33.40 13.49 -15.66
CA LYS A 9 33.15 14.01 -14.31
C LYS A 9 31.95 13.31 -13.70
N ASN A 10 32.19 12.79 -12.50
CA ASN A 10 31.27 12.56 -11.39
C ASN A 10 29.98 11.75 -11.65
N ASN A 11 30.05 10.43 -11.47
CA ASN A 11 28.89 9.64 -11.02
C ASN A 11 29.05 9.08 -9.59
N ARG A 12 30.27 9.10 -9.01
CA ARG A 12 30.51 8.53 -7.67
C ARG A 12 30.07 9.42 -6.50
N SER A 13 29.96 10.74 -6.69
CA SER A 13 29.57 11.65 -5.60
C SER A 13 28.09 11.56 -5.25
N ASP A 14 27.27 11.20 -6.24
CA ASP A 14 25.82 11.29 -6.13
C ASP A 14 25.28 9.99 -5.50
N ASP A 15 25.85 8.83 -5.86
CA ASP A 15 25.57 7.54 -5.21
C ASP A 15 25.97 7.53 -3.72
N ASP A 16 27.10 8.15 -3.37
CA ASP A 16 27.57 8.26 -1.98
C ASP A 16 26.70 9.23 -1.15
N GLN A 17 26.12 10.27 -1.78
CA GLN A 17 25.19 11.18 -1.12
C GLN A 17 23.81 10.55 -0.89
N VAL A 18 23.29 9.80 -1.88
CA VAL A 18 22.03 9.06 -1.76
C VAL A 18 22.14 7.97 -0.69
N SER A 19 23.24 7.20 -0.70
CA SER A 19 23.48 6.15 0.31
C SER A 19 23.59 6.71 1.73
N ARG A 20 24.14 7.92 1.88
CA ARG A 20 24.19 8.61 3.19
C ARG A 20 22.82 9.08 3.66
N SER A 21 22.00 9.66 2.78
CA SER A 21 20.68 10.14 3.19
C SER A 21 19.73 9.00 3.55
N VAL A 22 19.81 7.88 2.84
CA VAL A 22 19.05 6.65 3.12
C VAL A 22 19.43 6.09 4.50
N ALA A 23 20.73 5.98 4.78
CA ALA A 23 21.22 5.49 6.07
C ALA A 23 20.84 6.42 7.24
N GLU A 24 20.88 7.74 7.04
CA GLU A 24 20.47 8.72 8.05
C GLU A 24 18.97 8.65 8.36
N GLN A 25 18.13 8.36 7.36
CA GLN A 25 16.69 8.22 7.55
C GLN A 25 16.34 6.89 8.24
N LEU A 26 16.90 5.77 7.79
CA LEU A 26 16.76 4.46 8.45
C LEU A 26 17.17 4.50 9.93
N LEU A 27 18.24 5.24 10.25
CA LEU A 27 18.69 5.41 11.64
C LEU A 27 17.75 6.31 12.45
N ARG A 28 17.09 7.30 11.82
CA ARG A 28 16.02 8.08 12.47
C ARG A 28 14.82 7.21 12.80
N ASP A 29 14.43 6.32 11.89
CA ASP A 29 13.23 5.49 12.03
C ASP A 29 13.46 4.30 12.97
N ALA A 30 14.69 3.75 12.98
CA ALA A 30 15.10 2.71 13.92
C ALA A 30 15.25 3.22 15.35
N GLY A 31 15.62 4.49 15.58
CA GLY A 31 15.89 5.05 16.90
C GLY A 31 14.76 4.84 17.94
N PRO A 32 13.50 5.22 17.62
CA PRO A 32 12.35 4.98 18.48
C PRO A 32 12.07 3.48 18.73
N LEU A 33 12.28 2.63 17.72
CA LEU A 33 12.05 1.18 17.80
C LEU A 33 13.09 0.49 18.71
N ILE A 34 14.34 0.90 18.60
CA ILE A 34 15.43 0.45 19.49
C ILE A 34 15.09 0.85 20.94
N ALA A 35 14.68 2.10 21.17
CA ALA A 35 14.33 2.58 22.49
C ALA A 35 13.12 1.85 23.10
N ASP A 36 12.16 1.42 22.29
CA ASP A 36 11.01 0.65 22.76
C ASP A 36 11.40 -0.82 23.06
N GLN A 37 12.37 -1.36 22.33
CA GLN A 37 12.90 -2.69 22.57
C GLN A 37 13.81 -2.77 23.81
N GLU A 38 14.59 -1.72 24.10
CA GLU A 38 15.35 -1.57 25.36
C GLU A 38 14.44 -1.61 26.59
N ARG A 39 13.22 -1.07 26.49
CA ARG A 39 12.24 -1.11 27.58
C ARG A 39 11.67 -2.50 27.82
N LYS A 40 11.60 -3.34 26.77
CA LYS A 40 11.04 -4.69 26.80
C LYS A 40 12.07 -5.73 27.23
N GLY A 41 13.37 -5.43 27.13
CA GLY A 41 14.44 -6.29 27.60
C GLY A 41 15.81 -5.89 27.05
N PRO A 42 16.88 -6.65 27.40
CA PRO A 42 18.21 -6.41 26.87
C PRO A 42 18.24 -6.61 25.35
N LEU A 43 18.88 -5.68 24.62
CA LEU A 43 19.03 -5.80 23.17
C LEU A 43 19.99 -6.92 22.81
N THR A 44 19.45 -7.95 22.17
CA THR A 44 20.23 -8.97 21.48
C THR A 44 20.46 -8.57 20.03
N ILE A 45 21.39 -9.26 19.36
CA ILE A 45 21.66 -9.04 17.93
C ILE A 45 20.42 -9.36 17.10
N GLU A 46 19.67 -10.41 17.47
CA GLU A 46 18.42 -10.78 16.78
C GLU A 46 17.32 -9.73 16.96
N ALA A 47 17.20 -9.16 18.16
CA ALA A 47 16.25 -8.08 18.42
C ALA A 47 16.62 -6.79 17.68
N LEU A 48 17.92 -6.50 17.55
CA LEU A 48 18.41 -5.37 16.77
C LEU A 48 18.15 -5.57 15.27
N GLN A 49 18.33 -6.80 14.76
CA GLN A 49 18.00 -7.14 13.36
C GLN A 49 16.51 -7.00 13.07
N ALA A 50 15.63 -7.53 13.92
CA ALA A 50 14.18 -7.37 13.76
C ALA A 50 13.76 -5.89 13.74
N VAL A 51 14.38 -5.06 14.59
CA VAL A 51 14.13 -3.62 14.62
C VAL A 51 14.63 -2.91 13.35
N LEU A 52 15.78 -3.32 12.82
CA LEU A 52 16.30 -2.78 11.56
C LEU A 52 15.46 -3.23 10.36
N ASP A 53 14.95 -4.46 10.37
CA ASP A 53 14.04 -4.97 9.35
C ASP A 53 12.70 -4.22 9.39
N GLU A 54 12.16 -3.96 10.57
CA GLU A 54 10.93 -3.15 10.76
C GLU A 54 11.16 -1.68 10.37
N ALA A 55 12.33 -1.10 10.70
CA ALA A 55 12.69 0.24 10.28
C ALA A 55 12.88 0.33 8.77
N ALA A 56 13.46 -0.69 8.15
CA ALA A 56 13.59 -0.79 6.70
C ALA A 56 12.23 -0.96 6.02
N GLU A 57 11.35 -1.77 6.59
CA GLU A 57 9.97 -1.92 6.13
C GLU A 57 9.20 -0.59 6.23
N ARG A 58 9.32 0.14 7.34
CA ARG A 58 8.73 1.47 7.51
C ARG A 58 9.33 2.53 6.58
N TYR A 59 10.65 2.56 6.45
CA TYR A 59 11.34 3.44 5.53
C TYR A 59 10.94 3.16 4.08
N ASN A 60 10.82 1.88 3.73
CA ASN A 60 10.29 1.47 2.43
C ASN A 60 8.84 1.95 2.29
N MET A 61 7.95 1.72 3.27
CA MET A 61 6.57 2.24 3.26
C MET A 61 6.48 3.77 3.16
N GLU A 62 7.37 4.52 3.81
CA GLU A 62 7.45 5.99 3.74
C GLU A 62 7.99 6.49 2.39
N LEU A 63 8.91 5.76 1.75
CA LEU A 63 9.34 6.02 0.37
C LEU A 63 8.23 5.76 -0.66
N TYR A 64 7.14 5.07 -0.28
CA TYR A 64 6.02 4.70 -1.15
C TYR A 64 4.81 5.66 -1.09
N SER A 65 5.01 6.96 -0.84
CA SER A 65 4.05 7.96 -1.35
C SER A 65 4.27 8.09 -2.86
N VAL A 66 3.69 7.17 -3.62
CA VAL A 66 3.73 7.23 -5.08
C VAL A 66 3.11 8.55 -5.51
N GLU A 67 3.89 9.42 -6.17
CA GLU A 67 3.45 10.74 -6.60
C GLU A 67 3.40 10.87 -8.14
N GLY A 68 2.68 11.87 -8.62
CA GLY A 68 2.64 12.23 -10.04
C GLY A 68 2.28 11.08 -11.00
N ALA A 69 3.15 10.83 -11.98
CA ALA A 69 2.89 9.85 -13.04
C ALA A 69 2.93 8.40 -12.55
N GLN A 70 3.75 8.09 -11.55
CA GLN A 70 3.84 6.75 -10.97
C GLN A 70 2.57 6.42 -10.18
N ARG A 71 2.05 7.39 -9.41
CA ARG A 71 0.74 7.27 -8.76
C ARG A 71 -0.37 6.93 -9.74
N THR A 72 -0.42 7.66 -10.85
CA THR A 72 -1.42 7.43 -11.90
C THR A 72 -1.31 6.02 -12.49
N ARG A 73 -0.10 5.46 -12.60
CA ARG A 73 0.11 4.07 -13.04
C ARG A 73 -0.35 3.06 -11.99
N CYS A 74 -0.01 3.25 -10.72
CA CYS A 74 -0.51 2.38 -9.63
C CYS A 74 -2.04 2.36 -9.59
N ILE A 75 -2.69 3.51 -9.77
CA ILE A 75 -4.16 3.60 -9.80
C ILE A 75 -4.74 2.82 -10.97
N ARG A 76 -4.14 2.93 -12.16
CA ARG A 76 -4.60 2.18 -13.34
C ARG A 76 -4.46 0.68 -13.14
N LEU A 77 -3.31 0.24 -12.62
CA LEU A 77 -3.08 -1.16 -12.30
C LEU A 77 -4.05 -1.67 -11.23
N LEU A 78 -4.31 -0.87 -10.19
CA LEU A 78 -5.32 -1.17 -9.18
C LEU A 78 -6.72 -1.29 -9.81
N ALA A 79 -7.11 -0.40 -10.72
CA ALA A 79 -8.38 -0.47 -11.42
C ALA A 79 -8.50 -1.74 -12.28
N ASP A 80 -7.44 -2.12 -12.98
CA ASP A 80 -7.39 -3.34 -13.80
C ASP A 80 -7.51 -4.59 -12.90
N LEU A 81 -6.81 -4.63 -11.76
CA LEU A 81 -6.96 -5.67 -10.72
C LEU A 81 -8.39 -5.73 -10.15
N CYS A 82 -8.98 -4.60 -9.81
CA CYS A 82 -10.35 -4.53 -9.30
C CYS A 82 -11.38 -4.96 -10.35
N SER A 83 -11.17 -4.62 -11.62
CA SER A 83 -12.06 -5.01 -12.71
C SER A 83 -12.03 -6.52 -13.01
N SER A 84 -10.93 -7.19 -12.65
CA SER A 84 -10.73 -8.63 -12.83
C SER A 84 -11.10 -9.46 -11.60
N PHE A 85 -11.63 -8.87 -10.53
CA PHE A 85 -11.95 -9.62 -9.30
C PHE A 85 -13.01 -10.72 -9.48
N GLY A 86 -13.86 -10.62 -10.51
CA GLY A 86 -14.79 -11.67 -10.93
C GLY A 86 -14.16 -12.82 -11.74
N ASP A 87 -12.89 -12.66 -12.14
CA ASP A 87 -12.09 -13.62 -12.90
C ASP A 87 -10.75 -13.87 -12.17
N ARG A 88 -10.73 -14.90 -11.32
CA ARG A 88 -9.53 -15.29 -10.55
C ARG A 88 -8.28 -15.48 -11.43
N ALA A 89 -8.43 -15.91 -12.69
CA ALA A 89 -7.29 -16.06 -13.59
C ALA A 89 -6.77 -14.70 -14.07
N GLY A 90 -7.67 -13.76 -14.36
CA GLY A 90 -7.34 -12.37 -14.65
C GLY A 90 -6.65 -11.67 -13.49
N PHE A 91 -7.16 -11.84 -12.26
CA PHE A 91 -6.53 -11.26 -11.06
C PHE A 91 -5.10 -11.78 -10.86
N SER A 92 -4.89 -13.10 -10.91
CA SER A 92 -3.54 -13.70 -10.79
C SER A 92 -2.61 -13.19 -11.89
N HIS A 93 -3.11 -13.11 -13.13
CA HIS A 93 -2.32 -12.63 -14.27
C HIS A 93 -1.81 -11.20 -14.10
N PHE A 94 -2.62 -10.30 -13.52
CA PHE A 94 -2.19 -8.93 -13.25
C PHE A 94 -1.32 -8.82 -12.00
N TYR A 95 -1.58 -9.65 -10.98
CA TYR A 95 -0.77 -9.67 -9.76
C TYR A 95 0.66 -10.17 -10.03
N ASP A 96 0.80 -11.20 -10.87
CA ASP A 96 2.11 -11.78 -11.26
C ASP A 96 2.98 -10.80 -12.08
N GLN A 97 2.42 -9.69 -12.55
CA GLN A 97 3.15 -8.65 -13.28
C GLN A 97 3.78 -7.60 -12.34
N ILE A 98 3.51 -7.66 -11.05
CA ILE A 98 4.04 -6.72 -10.06
C ILE A 98 5.44 -7.19 -9.66
N ASP A 99 6.46 -6.45 -10.08
CA ASP A 99 7.85 -6.70 -9.68
C ASP A 99 8.11 -6.09 -8.29
N PRO A 100 8.46 -6.90 -7.26
CA PRO A 100 8.78 -6.41 -5.92
C PRO A 100 9.90 -5.38 -5.90
N ASP A 101 10.85 -5.47 -6.83
CA ASP A 101 12.05 -4.64 -6.91
C ASP A 101 11.99 -3.64 -8.07
N SER A 102 10.77 -3.34 -8.57
CA SER A 102 10.57 -2.44 -9.70
C SER A 102 11.20 -1.06 -9.43
N ALA A 103 12.25 -0.73 -10.20
CA ALA A 103 12.87 0.60 -10.22
C ALA A 103 11.88 1.74 -10.58
N ASP A 104 10.77 1.40 -11.24
CA ASP A 104 9.71 2.35 -11.63
C ASP A 104 8.68 2.62 -10.52
N GLY A 105 8.81 1.98 -9.34
CA GLY A 105 7.96 2.18 -8.16
C GLY A 105 6.61 1.44 -8.18
N LEU A 106 6.39 0.53 -9.14
CA LEU A 106 5.20 -0.33 -9.20
C LEU A 106 5.41 -1.61 -8.38
N THR A 107 5.42 -1.46 -7.06
CA THR A 107 5.67 -2.57 -6.12
C THR A 107 4.39 -2.99 -5.39
N PRO A 108 4.37 -4.17 -4.75
CA PRO A 108 3.24 -4.61 -3.93
C PRO A 108 2.94 -3.64 -2.78
N ALA A 109 3.98 -3.07 -2.16
CA ALA A 109 3.83 -2.07 -1.10
C ALA A 109 3.21 -0.76 -1.61
N ALA A 110 3.57 -0.31 -2.80
CA ALA A 110 2.96 0.86 -3.43
C ALA A 110 1.47 0.65 -3.73
N LEU A 111 1.10 -0.55 -4.19
CA LEU A 111 -0.31 -0.91 -4.40
C LEU A 111 -1.07 -1.00 -3.08
N MET A 112 -0.49 -1.61 -2.04
CA MET A 112 -1.08 -1.68 -0.71
C MET A 112 -1.37 -0.28 -0.16
N SER A 113 -0.38 0.61 -0.22
CA SER A 113 -0.47 1.99 0.25
C SER A 113 -1.56 2.78 -0.48
N ILE A 114 -1.63 2.69 -1.81
CA ILE A 114 -2.66 3.37 -2.61
C ILE A 114 -4.05 2.81 -2.34
N ALA A 115 -4.20 1.49 -2.24
CA ALA A 115 -5.48 0.86 -1.95
C ALA A 115 -5.97 1.21 -0.53
N ALA A 116 -5.08 1.13 0.47
CA ALA A 116 -5.38 1.53 1.85
C ALA A 116 -5.76 3.02 1.95
N SER A 117 -5.01 3.89 1.28
CA SER A 117 -5.31 5.34 1.25
C SER A 117 -6.66 5.64 0.61
N ASN A 118 -7.05 4.88 -0.42
CA ASN A 118 -8.39 4.99 -1.01
C ASN A 118 -9.47 4.60 -0.01
N LEU A 119 -9.29 3.48 0.70
CA LEU A 119 -10.25 3.03 1.70
C LEU A 119 -10.40 4.02 2.86
N ASP A 120 -9.29 4.53 3.41
CA ASP A 120 -9.30 5.59 4.42
C ASP A 120 -10.08 6.81 3.94
N ARG A 121 -9.87 7.20 2.67
CA ARG A 121 -10.53 8.36 2.10
C ARG A 121 -11.96 8.12 1.65
N TRP A 122 -12.38 6.88 1.42
CA TRP A 122 -13.75 6.51 1.06
C TRP A 122 -14.66 6.34 2.28
N LEU A 123 -14.12 5.75 3.33
CA LEU A 123 -14.87 5.30 4.50
C LEU A 123 -14.64 6.15 5.74
N GLY A 124 -13.52 6.88 5.77
CA GLY A 124 -13.08 7.66 6.92
C GLY A 124 -13.96 8.86 7.26
N PRO A 125 -13.71 9.50 8.41
CA PRO A 125 -14.58 10.54 8.97
C PRO A 125 -14.70 11.79 8.10
N ASP A 126 -13.59 12.19 7.46
CA ASP A 126 -13.48 13.42 6.69
C ASP A 126 -13.90 13.24 5.22
N GLY A 127 -14.20 12.01 4.79
CA GLY A 127 -14.30 11.63 3.39
C GLY A 127 -15.31 10.52 3.11
N ARG A 128 -16.46 10.45 3.79
CA ARG A 128 -17.51 9.49 3.39
C ARG A 128 -18.10 9.85 2.02
N GLU A 129 -17.38 9.51 0.96
CA GLU A 129 -17.77 9.69 -0.43
C GLU A 129 -18.62 8.53 -0.93
N VAL A 130 -18.54 7.36 -0.28
CA VAL A 130 -19.32 6.17 -0.63
C VAL A 130 -20.80 6.40 -0.23
N PRO A 131 -21.75 6.35 -1.18
CA PRO A 131 -23.17 6.45 -0.86
C PRO A 131 -23.66 5.27 -0.02
N ASP A 132 -24.61 5.49 0.89
CA ASP A 132 -25.13 4.45 1.79
C ASP A 132 -25.61 3.19 1.05
N HIS A 133 -26.30 3.34 -0.08
CA HIS A 133 -26.80 2.21 -0.88
C HIS A 133 -25.69 1.36 -1.52
N VAL A 134 -24.51 1.96 -1.80
CA VAL A 134 -23.32 1.23 -2.25
C VAL A 134 -22.78 0.41 -1.09
N TRP A 135 -22.71 1.01 0.09
CA TRP A 135 -22.23 0.33 1.28
C TRP A 135 -23.14 -0.84 1.70
N GLU A 136 -24.46 -0.66 1.71
CA GLU A 136 -25.42 -1.73 2.01
C GLU A 136 -25.28 -2.91 1.04
N SER A 137 -25.06 -2.62 -0.25
CA SER A 137 -24.88 -3.64 -1.28
C SER A 137 -23.53 -4.36 -1.13
N PHE A 138 -22.47 -3.62 -0.81
CA PHE A 138 -21.16 -4.19 -0.49
C PHE A 138 -21.25 -5.12 0.73
N ASP A 139 -21.81 -4.67 1.84
CA ASP A 139 -21.89 -5.42 3.10
C ASP A 139 -22.64 -6.75 2.91
N LYS A 140 -23.74 -6.72 2.15
CA LYS A 140 -24.49 -7.92 1.77
C LYS A 140 -23.66 -8.89 0.92
N LEU A 141 -22.93 -8.39 -0.08
CA LEU A 141 -22.10 -9.25 -0.94
C LEU A 141 -20.88 -9.79 -0.20
N TRP A 142 -20.26 -8.97 0.63
CA TRP A 142 -19.11 -9.32 1.47
C TRP A 142 -19.47 -10.45 2.44
N SER A 143 -20.56 -10.27 3.21
CA SER A 143 -21.03 -11.28 4.16
C SER A 143 -21.45 -12.61 3.51
N THR A 144 -21.92 -12.57 2.26
CA THR A 144 -22.40 -13.77 1.54
C THR A 144 -21.29 -14.53 0.83
N ASN A 145 -20.23 -13.87 0.36
CA ASN A 145 -19.25 -14.46 -0.56
C ASN A 145 -17.84 -14.64 0.03
N VAL A 146 -17.58 -14.17 1.26
CA VAL A 146 -16.28 -14.32 1.92
C VAL A 146 -16.32 -15.47 2.92
N ASP A 147 -15.35 -16.37 2.80
CA ASP A 147 -15.14 -17.51 3.70
C ASP A 147 -14.98 -17.03 5.16
N GLU A 148 -15.51 -17.79 6.11
CA GLU A 148 -15.46 -17.43 7.55
C GLU A 148 -14.04 -17.20 8.08
N LYS A 149 -13.05 -17.90 7.50
CA LYS A 149 -11.64 -17.78 7.87
C LYS A 149 -11.00 -16.45 7.45
N ASP A 150 -11.48 -15.84 6.36
CA ASP A 150 -10.87 -14.63 5.76
C ASP A 150 -11.61 -13.36 6.20
N ARG A 151 -12.83 -13.53 6.74
CA ARG A 151 -13.69 -12.44 7.22
C ARG A 151 -13.05 -11.55 8.28
N PRO A 152 -12.37 -12.06 9.34
CA PRO A 152 -11.80 -11.21 10.38
C PRO A 152 -10.77 -10.21 9.86
N ALA A 153 -9.94 -10.61 8.87
CA ALA A 153 -8.92 -9.75 8.30
C ALA A 153 -9.55 -8.58 7.52
N GLY A 154 -10.56 -8.86 6.68
CA GLY A 154 -11.26 -7.81 5.94
C GLY A 154 -12.11 -6.91 6.83
N ASP A 155 -12.75 -7.45 7.88
CA ASP A 155 -13.50 -6.65 8.85
C ASP A 155 -12.57 -5.68 9.61
N ALA A 156 -11.36 -6.11 9.96
CA ALA A 156 -10.35 -5.26 10.58
C ALA A 156 -9.90 -4.13 9.63
N VAL A 157 -9.63 -4.45 8.36
CA VAL A 157 -9.30 -3.45 7.32
C VAL A 157 -10.41 -2.41 7.19
N ILE A 158 -11.68 -2.84 7.12
CA ILE A 158 -12.84 -1.95 7.03
C ILE A 158 -12.98 -1.07 8.28
N ALA A 159 -12.79 -1.64 9.47
CA ALA A 159 -12.89 -0.91 10.73
C ALA A 159 -11.85 0.21 10.80
N HIS A 160 -10.59 -0.08 10.51
CA HIS A 160 -9.53 0.93 10.48
C HIS A 160 -9.75 1.98 9.39
N ALA A 161 -10.22 1.58 8.21
CA ALA A 161 -10.55 2.52 7.14
C ALA A 161 -11.63 3.52 7.54
N ARG A 162 -12.66 3.07 8.28
CA ARG A 162 -13.73 3.95 8.79
C ARG A 162 -13.27 4.95 9.83
N GLU A 163 -12.18 4.64 10.51
CA GLU A 163 -11.51 5.53 11.45
C GLU A 163 -10.52 6.47 10.74
N GLY A 164 -10.27 6.27 9.44
CA GLY A 164 -9.23 6.98 8.69
C GLY A 164 -7.83 6.62 9.17
N SER A 165 -7.66 5.41 9.69
CA SER A 165 -6.46 4.94 10.37
C SER A 165 -5.83 3.71 9.72
N LEU A 166 -6.29 3.26 8.56
CA LEU A 166 -5.80 2.05 7.91
C LEU A 166 -4.33 2.17 7.52
N VAL A 167 -3.93 3.26 6.85
CA VAL A 167 -2.53 3.47 6.44
C VAL A 167 -1.57 3.48 7.65
N PRO A 168 -1.84 4.23 8.74
CA PRO A 168 -1.05 4.17 9.96
C PRO A 168 -1.00 2.79 10.66
N ASN A 169 -1.94 1.88 10.37
CA ASN A 169 -2.09 0.60 11.06
C ASN A 169 -1.82 -0.62 10.18
N LEU A 170 -1.18 -0.46 9.00
CA LEU A 170 -0.85 -1.59 8.13
C LEU A 170 0.02 -2.65 8.84
N SER A 171 1.10 -2.25 9.51
CA SER A 171 2.02 -3.18 10.20
C SER A 171 1.32 -4.03 11.29
N PRO A 172 0.52 -3.46 12.21
CA PRO A 172 -0.30 -4.25 13.15
C PRO A 172 -1.26 -5.25 12.50
N LEU A 173 -1.68 -5.02 11.26
CA LEU A 173 -2.63 -5.87 10.53
C LEU A 173 -1.96 -7.06 9.81
N HIS A 174 -0.63 -7.13 9.77
CA HIS A 174 0.09 -8.25 9.12
C HIS A 174 -0.24 -9.59 9.77
N HIS A 175 -0.15 -9.69 11.11
CA HIS A 175 -0.35 -10.96 11.81
C HIS A 175 -1.80 -11.48 11.76
N PRO A 176 -2.84 -10.65 11.98
CA PRO A 176 -4.23 -11.07 11.81
C PRO A 176 -4.58 -11.52 10.39
N ALA A 177 -3.91 -10.98 9.36
CA ALA A 177 -4.16 -11.31 7.97
C ALA A 177 -3.46 -12.60 7.50
N GLY A 178 -2.46 -13.10 8.23
CA GLY A 178 -1.63 -14.26 7.80
C GLY A 178 -0.26 -13.87 7.24
N GLY A 179 0.01 -12.58 7.05
CA GLY A 179 1.27 -12.02 6.56
C GLY A 179 1.04 -10.79 5.69
N GLY A 180 2.14 -10.21 5.16
CA GLY A 180 2.06 -9.03 4.30
C GLY A 180 1.38 -9.29 2.94
N GLU A 181 1.59 -10.48 2.36
CA GLU A 181 0.95 -10.88 1.11
C GLU A 181 -0.57 -11.04 1.27
N ASP A 182 -1.00 -11.75 2.32
CA ASP A 182 -2.43 -11.94 2.61
C ASP A 182 -3.12 -10.61 2.99
N LEU A 183 -2.41 -9.71 3.67
CA LEU A 183 -2.92 -8.36 3.96
C LEU A 183 -3.13 -7.55 2.67
N LEU A 184 -2.15 -7.56 1.76
CA LEU A 184 -2.29 -6.91 0.46
C LEU A 184 -3.50 -7.46 -0.30
N LEU A 185 -3.62 -8.79 -0.39
CA LEU A 185 -4.75 -9.44 -1.06
C LEU A 185 -6.10 -9.06 -0.41
N THR A 186 -6.14 -8.99 0.91
CA THR A 186 -7.32 -8.56 1.67
C THR A 186 -7.70 -7.11 1.36
N ILE A 187 -6.74 -6.19 1.39
CA ILE A 187 -6.98 -4.77 1.07
C ILE A 187 -7.43 -4.61 -0.38
N LEU A 188 -6.80 -5.32 -1.32
CA LEU A 188 -7.20 -5.34 -2.72
C LEU A 188 -8.61 -5.90 -2.91
N ALA A 189 -9.00 -6.94 -2.17
CA ALA A 189 -10.33 -7.53 -2.23
C ALA A 189 -11.42 -6.57 -1.76
N VAL A 190 -11.21 -5.92 -0.62
CA VAL A 190 -12.15 -4.92 -0.09
C VAL A 190 -12.28 -3.74 -1.06
N THR A 191 -11.14 -3.22 -1.53
CA THR A 191 -11.10 -2.11 -2.50
C THR A 191 -11.80 -2.47 -3.81
N GLY A 192 -11.51 -3.66 -4.35
CA GLY A 192 -12.06 -4.18 -5.59
C GLY A 192 -13.56 -4.36 -5.52
N LEU A 193 -14.05 -5.10 -4.53
CA LEU A 193 -15.49 -5.34 -4.38
C LEU A 193 -16.26 -4.03 -4.16
N LEU A 194 -15.76 -3.14 -3.31
CA LEU A 194 -16.41 -1.85 -3.04
C LEU A 194 -16.46 -0.99 -4.31
N SER A 195 -15.35 -0.92 -5.06
CA SER A 195 -15.30 -0.16 -6.32
C SER A 195 -16.22 -0.75 -7.40
N ALA A 196 -16.37 -2.08 -7.46
CA ALA A 196 -17.26 -2.73 -8.41
C ALA A 196 -18.74 -2.47 -8.12
N VAL A 197 -19.13 -2.54 -6.85
CA VAL A 197 -20.49 -2.21 -6.41
C VAL A 197 -20.80 -0.74 -6.70
N TRP A 198 -19.85 0.15 -6.42
CA TRP A 198 -20.00 1.58 -6.68
C TRP A 198 -20.09 1.87 -8.18
N SER A 199 -19.19 1.30 -8.99
CA SER A 199 -19.20 1.46 -10.45
C SER A 199 -20.52 1.02 -11.05
N ALA A 200 -21.06 -0.11 -10.60
CA ALA A 200 -22.36 -0.62 -11.07
C ALA A 200 -23.54 0.26 -10.64
N SER A 201 -23.49 0.87 -9.46
CA SER A 201 -24.61 1.69 -8.95
C SER A 201 -24.65 3.10 -9.54
N THR A 202 -23.48 3.71 -9.83
CA THR A 202 -23.39 5.08 -10.33
C THR A 202 -23.11 5.18 -11.83
N ASN A 203 -22.87 4.04 -12.49
CA ASN A 203 -22.48 3.97 -13.91
C ASN A 203 -21.19 4.78 -14.20
N GLU A 204 -20.28 4.80 -13.22
CA GLU A 204 -18.94 5.42 -13.33
C GLU A 204 -17.89 4.33 -13.57
N TYR A 205 -16.85 4.62 -14.35
CA TYR A 205 -15.74 3.68 -14.55
C TYR A 205 -14.88 3.56 -13.29
N HIS A 206 -14.38 2.36 -12.97
CA HIS A 206 -13.49 2.10 -11.82
C HIS A 206 -12.30 3.07 -11.75
N ASN A 207 -11.67 3.37 -12.88
CA ASN A 207 -10.57 4.33 -12.98
C ASN A 207 -10.99 5.76 -12.58
N GLU A 208 -12.20 6.18 -12.94
CA GLU A 208 -12.72 7.50 -12.58
C GLU A 208 -13.05 7.58 -11.09
N LEU A 209 -13.63 6.52 -10.53
CA LEU A 209 -13.89 6.39 -9.09
C LEU A 209 -12.60 6.51 -8.27
N LEU A 210 -11.57 5.72 -8.60
CA LEU A 210 -10.28 5.74 -7.92
C LEU A 210 -9.52 7.06 -8.09
N LEU A 211 -9.64 7.73 -9.24
CA LEU A 211 -9.00 9.02 -9.48
C LEU A 211 -9.71 10.20 -8.81
N ARG A 212 -11.05 10.15 -8.70
CA ARG A 212 -11.86 11.24 -8.14
C ARG A 212 -11.50 11.50 -6.68
N VAL A 213 -11.49 10.44 -5.90
CA VAL A 213 -11.31 10.51 -4.45
C VAL A 213 -9.89 10.94 -4.09
N MET A 214 -8.95 10.63 -4.96
CA MET A 214 -7.52 10.86 -4.75
C MET A 214 -7.00 12.20 -5.28
N ARG A 215 -7.88 13.11 -5.73
CA ARG A 215 -7.58 14.52 -6.01
C ARG A 215 -7.79 15.37 -4.78
#